data_AF-A0A6C8GLC6-F1
#
_entry.id   AF-A0A6C8GLC6-F1
#
_cell.length_a   1.000
_cell.length_b   1.000
_cell.length_c   1.000
_cell.angle_alpha   90.00
_cell.angle_beta   90.00
_cell.angle_gamma   90.00
#
_symmetry.space_group_name_H-M   'P 1'
#
loop_
_entity.id
_entity.type
_entity.pdbx_description
1 polymer ?
#
loop_
_entity_poly.entity_id
_entity_poly.type
_entity_poly.pdbx_seq_one_letter_code
_entity_poly.pdbx_strand_id
1 'polypeptide(L)'
;MRISTQMMYEQNMSGITNSQAEWMKLGEQMSTGKRVTNPSDDPIAASQAVVLSQAQAQNSQYALARTFATQKVSLEESVLSQVTTAIQTAQEKIVYAGNGTLSDDDRASLRVAGDGFTGGPRVAGDGFTGDPRSADEPGKQH
;
A
#
# COMPACT_ATOMS: atom_id res chain seq x y z
N MET A 1 27.82 -16.27 -63.01
CA MET A 1 26.55 -16.35 -62.25
C MET A 1 26.62 -17.18 -60.95
N ARG A 2 27.79 -17.48 -60.36
CA ARG A 2 27.87 -18.18 -59.05
C ARG A 2 27.73 -17.24 -57.83
N ILE A 3 28.23 -16.02 -57.95
CA ILE A 3 28.15 -14.99 -56.89
C ILE A 3 26.69 -14.54 -56.64
N SER A 4 25.89 -14.37 -57.70
CA SER A 4 24.48 -13.95 -57.55
C SER A 4 23.62 -14.97 -56.81
N THR A 5 23.85 -16.27 -57.02
CA THR A 5 23.09 -17.32 -56.33
C THR A 5 23.48 -17.44 -54.86
N GLN A 6 24.77 -17.29 -54.54
CA GLN A 6 25.25 -17.26 -53.17
C GLN A 6 24.71 -16.03 -52.42
N MET A 7 24.77 -14.85 -53.03
CA MET A 7 24.16 -13.62 -52.47
C MET A 7 22.65 -13.76 -52.29
N MET A 8 21.94 -14.37 -53.24
CA MET A 8 20.49 -14.58 -53.12
C MET A 8 20.14 -15.54 -51.98
N TYR A 9 20.96 -16.57 -51.75
CA TYR A 9 20.78 -17.51 -50.64
C TYR A 9 21.09 -16.84 -49.29
N GLU A 10 22.16 -16.03 -49.20
CA GLU A 10 22.48 -15.22 -48.02
C GLU A 10 21.40 -14.18 -47.71
N GLN A 11 20.83 -13.54 -48.73
CA GLN A 11 19.71 -12.60 -48.57
C GLN A 11 18.46 -13.31 -48.03
N ASN A 12 18.13 -14.51 -48.56
CA ASN A 12 17.00 -15.30 -48.08
C ASN A 12 17.24 -15.82 -46.65
N MET A 13 18.45 -16.30 -46.35
CA MET A 13 18.82 -16.75 -45.01
C MET A 13 18.72 -15.60 -43.99
N SER A 14 19.22 -14.41 -44.34
CA SER A 14 19.10 -13.22 -43.50
C SER A 14 17.63 -12.83 -43.25
N GLY A 15 16.78 -12.95 -44.26
CA GLY A 15 15.33 -12.74 -44.13
C GLY A 15 14.65 -13.74 -43.18
N ILE A 16 15.06 -15.00 -43.21
CA ILE A 16 14.56 -16.05 -42.30
C ILE A 16 15.02 -15.76 -40.87
N THR A 17 16.31 -15.44 -40.65
CA THR A 17 16.84 -15.12 -39.34
C THR A 17 16.17 -13.90 -38.72
N ASN A 18 15.89 -12.86 -39.53
CA ASN A 18 15.17 -11.67 -39.07
C ASN A 18 13.73 -12.00 -38.66
N SER A 19 13.02 -12.79 -39.47
CA SER A 19 11.67 -13.24 -39.14
C SER A 19 11.65 -14.03 -37.83
N GLN A 20 12.63 -14.91 -37.61
CA GLN A 20 12.72 -15.70 -36.39
C GLN A 20 13.02 -14.84 -35.15
N ALA A 21 13.83 -13.79 -35.30
CA ALA A 21 14.07 -12.82 -34.24
C ALA A 21 12.81 -12.02 -33.89
N GLU A 22 12.03 -11.59 -34.89
CA GLU A 22 10.74 -10.92 -34.69
C GLU A 22 9.73 -11.83 -33.97
N TRP A 23 9.68 -13.11 -34.32
CA TRP A 23 8.83 -14.09 -33.63
C TRP A 23 9.20 -14.26 -32.16
N MET A 24 10.50 -14.34 -31.84
CA MET A 24 10.95 -14.42 -30.44
C MET A 24 10.59 -13.15 -29.66
N LYS A 25 10.77 -11.97 -30.27
CA LYS A 25 10.39 -10.68 -29.67
C LYS A 25 8.89 -10.58 -29.43
N LEU A 26 8.06 -11.00 -30.38
CA LEU A 26 6.61 -11.02 -30.22
C LEU A 26 6.18 -12.00 -29.12
N GLY A 27 6.84 -13.16 -29.03
CA GLY A 27 6.65 -14.12 -27.94
C GLY A 27 6.97 -13.52 -26.57
N GLU A 28 8.04 -12.74 -26.46
CA GLU A 28 8.41 -12.03 -25.23
C GLU A 28 7.39 -10.91 -24.89
N GLN A 29 6.95 -10.14 -25.88
CA GLN A 29 5.89 -9.13 -25.68
C GLN A 29 4.57 -9.76 -25.25
N MET A 30 4.23 -10.94 -25.78
CA MET A 30 3.03 -11.67 -25.39
C MET A 30 3.13 -12.24 -23.98
N SER A 31 4.31 -12.74 -23.57
CA SER A 31 4.54 -13.26 -22.22
C SER A 31 4.57 -12.17 -21.16
N THR A 32 5.18 -11.02 -21.46
CA THR A 32 5.29 -9.89 -20.52
C THR A 32 4.06 -8.98 -20.53
N GLY A 33 3.23 -9.06 -21.57
CA GLY A 33 2.12 -8.14 -21.82
C GLY A 33 2.55 -6.69 -22.09
N LYS A 34 3.86 -6.44 -22.22
CA LYS A 34 4.43 -5.10 -22.42
C LYS A 34 4.80 -4.95 -23.88
N ARG A 35 4.30 -3.89 -24.52
CA ARG A 35 4.62 -3.56 -25.92
C ARG A 35 6.10 -3.16 -26.12
N VAL A 36 6.74 -2.67 -25.06
CA VAL A 36 8.17 -2.32 -25.03
C VAL A 36 8.81 -3.11 -23.90
N THR A 37 9.53 -4.18 -24.26
CA THR A 37 10.26 -5.04 -23.32
C THR A 37 11.68 -4.54 -23.10
N ASN A 38 12.35 -4.10 -24.17
CA ASN A 38 13.67 -3.48 -24.12
C ASN A 38 13.58 -1.95 -24.29
N PRO A 39 14.18 -1.15 -23.39
CA PRO A 39 14.32 0.30 -23.56
C PRO A 39 15.07 0.69 -24.85
N SER A 40 15.88 -0.23 -25.39
CA SER A 40 16.61 -0.06 -26.65
C SER A 40 15.73 -0.07 -27.90
N ASP A 41 14.52 -0.67 -27.83
CA ASP A 41 13.61 -0.76 -28.98
C ASP A 41 12.82 0.53 -29.22
N ASP A 42 12.49 1.25 -28.14
CA ASP A 42 11.82 2.55 -28.20
C ASP A 42 12.20 3.38 -26.96
N PRO A 43 13.30 4.16 -27.02
CA PRO A 43 13.76 4.95 -25.88
C PRO A 43 12.77 6.06 -25.51
N ILE A 44 11.94 6.53 -26.46
CA ILE A 44 10.94 7.57 -26.21
C ILE A 44 9.79 6.98 -25.40
N ALA A 45 9.21 5.86 -25.85
CA ALA A 45 8.15 5.19 -25.10
C ALA A 45 8.63 4.68 -23.74
N ALA A 46 9.87 4.16 -23.65
CA ALA A 46 10.46 3.74 -22.39
C ALA A 46 10.63 4.92 -21.42
N SER A 47 11.11 6.07 -21.88
CA SER A 47 11.26 7.27 -21.03
C SER A 47 9.91 7.78 -20.51
N GLN A 48 8.88 7.80 -21.35
CA GLN A 48 7.52 8.16 -20.93
C GLN A 48 6.95 7.16 -19.91
N ALA A 49 7.18 5.86 -20.11
CA ALA A 49 6.77 4.83 -19.16
C ALA A 49 7.46 5.02 -17.80
N VAL A 50 8.76 5.36 -17.77
CA VAL A 50 9.50 5.66 -16.53
C VAL A 50 8.94 6.89 -15.81
N VAL A 51 8.67 7.97 -16.55
CA VAL A 51 8.06 9.19 -15.96
C VAL A 51 6.68 8.87 -15.39
N LEU A 52 5.87 8.10 -16.11
CA LEU A 52 4.56 7.67 -15.64
C LEU A 52 4.65 6.78 -14.39
N SER A 53 5.57 5.81 -14.37
CA SER A 53 5.81 4.97 -13.20
C SER A 53 6.29 5.78 -12.00
N GLN A 54 7.12 6.80 -12.21
CA GLN A 54 7.55 7.70 -11.14
C GLN A 54 6.39 8.55 -10.61
N ALA A 55 5.55 9.10 -11.50
CA ALA A 55 4.34 9.82 -11.09
C ALA A 55 3.35 8.92 -10.32
N GLN A 56 3.19 7.67 -10.76
CA GLN A 56 2.40 6.67 -10.04
C GLN A 56 2.96 6.39 -8.65
N ALA A 57 4.28 6.18 -8.51
CA ALA A 57 4.92 5.95 -7.22
C ALA A 57 4.74 7.15 -6.26
N GLN A 58 4.88 8.38 -6.77
CA GLN A 58 4.60 9.59 -5.97
C GLN A 58 3.14 9.65 -5.54
N ASN A 59 2.19 9.36 -6.45
CA ASN A 59 0.77 9.31 -6.09
C ASN A 59 0.46 8.24 -5.04
N SER A 60 1.10 7.07 -5.11
CA SER A 60 0.98 6.03 -4.07
C SER A 60 1.50 6.52 -2.72
N GLN A 61 2.63 7.25 -2.69
CA GLN A 61 3.12 7.86 -1.45
C GLN A 61 2.15 8.91 -0.90
N TYR A 62 1.57 9.76 -1.75
CA TYR A 62 0.56 10.72 -1.32
C TYR A 62 -0.72 10.05 -0.82
N ALA A 63 -1.15 8.96 -1.43
CA ALA A 63 -2.28 8.18 -0.96
C ALA A 63 -2.02 7.61 0.45
N LEU A 64 -0.85 7.03 0.68
CA LEU A 64 -0.44 6.55 2.01
C LEU A 64 -0.40 7.69 3.02
N ALA A 65 0.20 8.83 2.66
CA ALA A 65 0.26 10.00 3.54
C ALA A 65 -1.15 10.51 3.91
N ARG A 66 -2.09 10.53 2.96
CA ARG A 66 -3.50 10.86 3.24
C ARG A 66 -4.14 9.87 4.19
N THR A 67 -3.94 8.56 4.00
CA THR A 67 -4.47 7.54 4.92
C THR A 67 -3.97 7.75 6.34
N PHE A 68 -2.67 7.99 6.52
CA PHE A 68 -2.10 8.29 7.83
C PHE A 68 -2.69 9.57 8.44
N ALA A 69 -2.82 10.63 7.64
CA ALA A 69 -3.43 11.88 8.09
C ALA A 69 -4.89 11.67 8.54
N THR A 70 -5.71 10.94 7.77
CA THR A 70 -7.08 10.63 8.15
C THR A 70 -7.15 9.84 9.46
N GLN A 71 -6.28 8.84 9.63
CA GLN A 71 -6.22 8.06 10.88
C GLN A 71 -5.86 8.95 12.09
N LYS A 72 -4.93 9.89 11.93
CA LYS A 72 -4.56 10.85 12.98
C LYS A 72 -5.72 11.77 13.33
N VAL A 73 -6.38 12.33 12.32
CA VAL A 73 -7.55 13.21 12.52
C VAL A 73 -8.69 12.45 13.21
N SER A 74 -8.99 11.22 12.81
CA SER A 74 -10.04 10.41 13.46
C SER A 74 -9.70 10.09 14.93
N LEU A 75 -8.41 9.88 15.25
CA LEU A 75 -7.98 9.69 16.64
C LEU A 75 -8.16 10.98 17.45
N GLU A 76 -7.75 12.11 16.89
CA GLU A 76 -7.93 13.44 17.52
C GLU A 76 -9.42 13.75 17.76
N GLU A 77 -10.28 13.46 16.79
CA GLU A 77 -11.74 13.63 16.91
C GLU A 77 -12.33 12.73 18.00
N SER A 78 -11.87 11.48 18.12
CA SER A 78 -12.29 10.59 19.20
C SER A 78 -11.89 11.14 20.58
N VAL A 79 -10.65 11.63 20.71
CA VAL A 79 -10.17 12.24 21.97
C VAL A 79 -10.97 13.51 22.29
N LEU A 80 -11.25 14.36 21.29
CA LEU A 80 -12.05 15.57 21.49
C LEU A 80 -13.49 15.24 21.91
N SER A 81 -14.09 14.20 21.35
CA SER A 81 -15.41 13.69 21.73
C SER A 81 -15.42 13.19 23.18
N GLN A 82 -14.37 12.47 23.60
CA GLN A 82 -14.21 12.02 24.99
C GLN A 82 -14.07 13.20 25.95
N VAL A 83 -13.28 14.21 25.60
CA VAL A 83 -13.13 15.44 26.41
C VAL A 83 -14.46 16.18 26.52
N THR A 84 -15.21 16.30 25.42
CA THR A 84 -16.52 16.95 25.41
C THR A 84 -17.50 16.23 26.35
N THR A 85 -17.55 14.90 26.27
CA THR A 85 -18.37 14.07 27.17
C THR A 85 -17.93 14.20 28.62
N ALA A 86 -16.61 14.23 28.90
CA ALA A 86 -16.09 14.43 30.24
C ALA A 86 -16.49 15.80 30.82
N ILE A 87 -16.48 16.85 30.00
CA ILE A 87 -16.93 18.18 30.43
C ILE A 87 -18.44 18.20 30.70
N GLN A 88 -19.25 17.59 29.84
CA GLN A 88 -20.71 17.49 30.04
C GLN A 88 -21.05 16.74 31.34
N THR A 89 -20.44 15.57 31.55
CA THR A 89 -20.64 14.79 32.78
C THR A 89 -20.14 15.52 34.03
N ALA A 90 -19.04 16.29 33.93
CA ALA A 90 -18.58 17.12 35.03
C ALA A 90 -19.57 18.26 35.34
N GLN A 91 -20.13 18.91 34.33
CA GLN A 91 -21.17 19.94 34.51
C GLN A 91 -22.44 19.36 35.12
N GLU A 92 -22.91 18.20 34.65
CA GLU A 92 -24.04 17.48 35.24
C GLU A 92 -23.79 17.19 36.72
N LYS A 93 -22.63 16.61 37.07
CA LYS A 93 -22.26 16.33 38.46
C LYS A 93 -22.23 17.58 39.33
N ILE A 94 -21.75 18.72 38.82
CA ILE A 94 -21.73 19.99 39.55
C ILE A 94 -23.17 20.49 39.78
N VAL A 95 -24.06 20.39 38.80
CA VAL A 95 -25.48 20.74 38.95
C VAL A 95 -26.19 19.79 39.93
N TYR A 96 -25.90 18.48 39.86
CA TYR A 96 -26.41 17.49 40.80
C TYR A 96 -25.89 17.73 42.23
N ALA A 97 -24.61 18.07 42.40
CA ALA A 97 -24.04 18.43 43.70
C ALA A 97 -24.62 19.75 44.25
N GLY A 98 -24.91 20.72 43.37
CA GLY A 98 -25.56 21.98 43.72
C GLY A 98 -27.03 21.83 44.15
N ASN A 99 -27.70 20.74 43.77
CA ASN A 99 -29.07 20.42 44.18
C ASN A 99 -29.19 19.69 45.53
N GLY A 100 -28.07 19.42 46.23
CA GLY A 100 -28.08 19.28 47.69
C GLY A 100 -28.22 17.88 48.32
N THR A 101 -28.00 16.77 47.61
CA THR A 101 -28.16 15.42 48.21
C THR A 101 -27.20 14.33 47.69
N LEU A 102 -25.95 14.65 47.34
CA LEU A 102 -25.00 13.63 46.88
C LEU A 102 -24.22 13.04 48.09
N SER A 103 -24.74 11.94 48.63
CA SER A 103 -24.13 11.14 49.70
C SER A 103 -22.76 10.61 49.25
N ASP A 104 -21.84 10.40 50.19
CA ASP A 104 -20.45 9.98 49.98
C ASP A 104 -20.29 8.75 49.05
N ASP A 105 -21.33 7.92 48.92
CA ASP A 105 -21.40 6.74 48.06
C ASP A 105 -21.36 7.05 46.55
N ASP A 106 -22.00 8.14 46.10
CA ASP A 106 -21.96 8.53 44.69
C ASP A 106 -20.56 9.01 44.30
N ARG A 107 -19.87 9.69 45.22
CA ARG A 107 -18.48 10.12 45.03
C ARG A 107 -17.50 8.94 44.91
N ALA A 108 -17.82 7.80 45.53
CA ALA A 108 -17.08 6.55 45.36
C ALA A 108 -17.35 5.89 44.00
N SER A 109 -18.60 5.87 43.54
CA SER A 109 -18.97 5.34 42.22
C SER A 109 -18.34 6.11 41.06
N LEU A 110 -18.18 7.43 41.20
CA LEU A 110 -17.52 8.26 40.19
C LEU A 110 -16.00 8.04 40.10
N ARG A 111 -15.36 7.58 41.18
CA ARG A 111 -13.94 7.19 41.18
C ARG A 111 -13.73 5.84 40.49
N VAL A 112 -14.65 4.89 40.69
CA VAL A 112 -14.60 3.57 40.03
C VAL A 112 -14.83 3.69 38.52
N ALA A 113 -15.71 4.59 38.07
CA ALA A 113 -15.91 4.86 36.65
C ALA A 113 -14.65 5.46 35.96
N GLY A 114 -13.81 6.20 36.71
CA GLY A 114 -12.52 6.71 36.20
C GLY A 114 -11.45 5.63 36.02
N ASP A 115 -11.50 4.55 36.81
CA ASP A 115 -10.54 3.43 36.76
C ASP A 115 -10.92 2.36 35.71
N GLY A 116 -12.18 2.34 35.26
CA GLY A 116 -12.62 1.50 34.14
C GLY A 116 -12.19 1.99 32.76
N PHE A 117 -11.71 3.25 32.64
CA PHE A 117 -11.33 3.87 31.37
C PHE A 117 -9.85 3.68 31.00
N THR A 118 -9.00 3.22 31.94
CA THR A 118 -7.58 2.89 31.69
C THR A 118 -7.38 1.50 31.07
N GLY A 119 -8.46 0.74 30.87
CA GLY A 119 -8.48 -0.44 30.00
C GLY A 119 -8.45 -0.05 28.53
N GLY A 120 -7.32 0.53 28.08
CA GLY A 120 -7.07 0.80 26.66
C GLY A 120 -7.27 -0.48 25.83
N PRO A 121 -7.62 -0.35 24.54
CA PRO A 121 -7.75 -1.51 23.69
C PRO A 121 -6.44 -2.28 23.74
N ARG A 122 -6.49 -3.53 24.22
CA ARG A 122 -5.41 -4.49 24.05
C ARG A 122 -5.31 -4.72 22.55
N VAL A 123 -4.57 -3.87 21.86
CA VAL A 123 -4.08 -4.13 20.52
C VAL A 123 -3.15 -5.32 20.70
N ALA A 124 -3.71 -6.51 20.53
CA ALA A 124 -2.96 -7.72 20.30
C ALA A 124 -2.21 -7.51 18.97
N GLY A 125 -1.07 -6.81 19.07
CA GLY A 125 0.01 -7.00 18.14
C GLY A 125 0.57 -8.38 18.40
N ASP A 126 0.13 -9.34 17.58
CA ASP A 126 0.86 -10.55 17.22
C ASP A 126 0.12 -11.18 16.03
N GLY A 127 0.59 -10.89 14.82
CA GLY A 127 0.01 -11.49 13.61
C GLY A 127 0.41 -10.93 12.25
N PHE A 128 1.21 -9.85 12.15
CA PHE A 128 1.56 -9.26 10.84
C PHE A 128 3.05 -9.29 10.46
N THR A 129 3.84 -10.19 11.06
CA THR A 129 5.11 -10.63 10.47
C THR A 129 4.93 -11.99 9.81
N GLY A 130 4.07 -12.01 8.78
CA GLY A 130 4.06 -13.02 7.74
C GLY A 130 4.44 -12.33 6.44
N ASP A 131 5.74 -12.19 6.20
CA ASP A 131 6.28 -11.83 4.90
C ASP A 131 5.85 -12.91 3.88
N PRO A 132 5.06 -12.60 2.83
CA PRO A 132 4.73 -13.59 1.81
C PRO A 132 5.88 -13.83 0.81
N ARG A 133 7.08 -13.26 1.02
CA ARG A 133 8.25 -13.48 0.15
C ARG A 133 9.14 -14.66 0.53
N SER A 134 8.76 -15.48 1.52
CA SER A 134 9.55 -16.65 1.94
C SER A 134 8.99 -18.00 1.46
N ALA A 135 8.04 -18.03 0.53
CA ALA A 135 7.39 -19.26 0.06
C ALA A 135 7.75 -19.70 -1.37
N ASP A 136 8.80 -19.14 -1.98
CA ASP A 136 9.22 -19.58 -3.31
C ASP A 136 10.76 -19.62 -3.44
N GLU A 137 11.37 -20.63 -2.80
CA GLU A 137 12.63 -21.19 -3.31
C GLU A 137 12.37 -22.58 -3.91
N PRO A 138 12.54 -22.76 -5.24
CA PRO A 138 12.46 -24.06 -5.88
C PRO A 138 13.78 -24.83 -5.69
N GLY A 139 13.67 -26.03 -5.13
CA GLY A 139 14.58 -27.18 -5.23
C GLY A 139 16.10 -26.96 -5.30
N LYS A 140 16.83 -27.45 -4.28
CA LYS A 140 18.18 -28.01 -4.43
C LYS A 140 18.57 -28.90 -3.24
N GLN A 141 18.98 -30.13 -3.56
CA GLN A 141 19.96 -30.98 -2.86
C GLN A 141 19.52 -31.71 -1.57
N HIS A 142 19.03 -32.94 -1.70
CA HIS A 142 19.82 -34.17 -1.49
C HIS A 142 19.06 -35.40 -1.98
#